data_AF-A0A7I9ZUU5-F1
#
_entry.id   AF-A0A7I9ZUU5-F1
#
_cell.length_a   1.000
_cell.length_b   1.000
_cell.length_c   1.000
_cell.angle_alpha   90.00
_cell.angle_beta   90.00
_cell.angle_gamma   90.00
#
_symmetry.space_group_name_H-M   'P 1'
#
loop_
_entity.id
_entity.type
_entity.pdbx_description
1 polymer ?
#
loop_
_entity_poly.entity_id
_entity_poly.type
_entity_poly.pdbx_seq_one_letter_code
_entity_poly.pdbx_strand_id
1 'polypeptide(L)'
;MTTTLSSRLNESTDSLLRFAMRADGVLSGLTGIALLIFARQVAEISGTTPAIEYTTGGFFVVFGLVVLILAARPAIRTSGLVLAVGNLLFSVATVVVVLAGVWPLTTTGVVLVLGTGVYTLVMAELQYQGVRRIKG
;
A
#
# COMPACT_ATOMS: atom_id res chain seq x y z
N MET A 1 33.63 15.23 -16.31
CA MET A 1 32.89 15.82 -15.16
C MET A 1 31.36 15.81 -15.34
N THR A 2 30.85 15.47 -16.51
CA THR A 2 29.41 15.44 -16.85
C THR A 2 28.66 14.18 -16.41
N THR A 3 29.35 13.04 -16.28
CA THR A 3 28.74 11.75 -15.88
C THR A 3 28.30 11.69 -14.42
N THR A 4 28.98 12.40 -13.51
CA THR A 4 28.66 12.40 -12.08
C THR A 4 27.41 13.23 -11.75
N LEU A 5 27.20 14.34 -12.46
CA LEU A 5 26.02 15.20 -12.30
C LEU A 5 24.73 14.49 -12.73
N SER A 6 24.73 13.83 -13.89
CA SER A 6 23.54 13.09 -14.37
C SER A 6 23.15 11.92 -13.47
N SER A 7 24.14 11.19 -12.92
CA SER A 7 23.89 10.09 -11.96
C SER A 7 23.22 10.60 -10.67
N ARG A 8 23.74 11.69 -10.10
CA ARG A 8 23.18 12.33 -8.89
C ARG A 8 21.76 12.84 -9.10
N LEU A 9 21.47 13.40 -10.28
CA LEU A 9 20.13 13.89 -10.61
C LEU A 9 19.14 12.73 -10.76
N ASN A 10 19.53 11.62 -11.41
CA ASN A 10 18.68 10.42 -11.50
C ASN A 10 18.43 9.77 -10.13
N GLU A 11 19.45 9.67 -9.28
CA GLU A 11 19.27 9.20 -7.89
C GLU A 11 18.29 10.10 -7.13
N SER A 12 18.39 11.42 -7.31
CA SER A 12 17.49 12.37 -6.69
C SER A 12 16.05 12.24 -7.21
N THR A 13 15.83 11.99 -8.51
CA THR A 13 14.47 11.81 -9.06
C THR A 13 13.82 10.51 -8.62
N ASP A 14 14.61 9.45 -8.44
CA ASP A 14 14.12 8.14 -8.02
C ASP A 14 13.92 8.04 -6.50
N SER A 15 14.57 8.91 -5.72
CA SER A 15 14.59 8.85 -4.26
C SER A 15 13.19 8.88 -3.62
N LEU A 16 12.30 9.76 -4.11
CA LEU A 16 10.94 9.87 -3.59
C LEU A 16 10.12 8.62 -3.90
N LEU A 17 10.26 8.04 -5.10
CA LEU A 17 9.55 6.81 -5.44
C LEU A 17 10.06 5.63 -4.60
N ARG A 18 11.39 5.52 -4.40
CA ARG A 18 11.99 4.53 -3.51
C ARG A 18 11.49 4.67 -2.08
N PHE A 19 11.42 5.90 -1.58
CA PHE A 19 10.90 6.18 -0.25
C PHE A 19 9.42 5.76 -0.14
N ALA A 20 8.57 6.22 -1.05
CA ALA A 20 7.14 5.92 -1.04
C ALA A 20 6.87 4.41 -1.11
N MET A 21 7.57 3.69 -1.98
CA MET A 21 7.44 2.24 -2.07
C MET A 21 7.94 1.53 -0.80
N ARG A 22 9.06 1.96 -0.21
CA ARG A 22 9.55 1.36 1.04
C ARG A 22 8.61 1.63 2.21
N ALA A 23 8.12 2.86 2.34
CA ALA A 23 7.16 3.24 3.36
C ALA A 23 5.89 2.40 3.24
N ASP A 24 5.34 2.29 2.02
CA ASP A 24 4.16 1.49 1.75
C ASP A 24 4.37 -0.01 2.07
N GLY A 25 5.50 -0.57 1.62
CA GLY A 25 5.84 -1.96 1.89
C GLY A 25 6.00 -2.29 3.37
N VAL A 26 6.67 -1.41 4.13
CA VAL A 26 6.83 -1.58 5.59
C VAL A 26 5.50 -1.42 6.31
N LEU A 27 4.75 -0.36 6.03
CA LEU A 27 3.47 -0.09 6.71
C LEU A 27 2.46 -1.19 6.41
N SER A 28 2.31 -1.59 5.15
CA SER A 28 1.45 -2.70 4.76
C SER A 28 1.87 -4.01 5.42
N GLY A 29 3.17 -4.33 5.43
CA GLY A 29 3.67 -5.54 6.08
C GLY A 29 3.42 -5.56 7.59
N LEU A 30 3.67 -4.44 8.28
CA LEU A 30 3.40 -4.30 9.71
C LEU A 30 1.91 -4.38 10.04
N THR A 31 1.06 -3.75 9.23
CA THR A 31 -0.40 -3.87 9.34
C THR A 31 -0.83 -5.32 9.17
N GLY A 32 -0.29 -6.04 8.18
CA GLY A 32 -0.57 -7.45 7.97
C GLY A 32 -0.17 -8.32 9.16
N ILE A 33 1.03 -8.10 9.73
CA ILE A 33 1.50 -8.82 10.93
C ILE A 33 0.58 -8.52 12.12
N ALA A 34 0.24 -7.26 12.35
CA ALA A 34 -0.67 -6.89 13.43
C ALA A 34 -2.05 -7.56 13.24
N LEU A 35 -2.56 -7.60 12.02
CA LEU A 35 -3.83 -8.24 11.71
C LEU A 35 -3.77 -9.76 11.94
N LEU A 36 -2.67 -10.42 11.60
CA LEU A 36 -2.47 -11.84 11.89
C LEU A 36 -2.42 -12.13 13.40
N ILE A 37 -1.80 -11.25 14.19
CA ILE A 37 -1.71 -11.41 15.66
C ILE A 37 -3.09 -11.20 16.31
N PHE A 38 -3.83 -10.18 15.87
CA PHE A 38 -5.07 -9.72 16.49
C PHE A 38 -6.34 -10.07 15.71
N ALA A 39 -6.27 -11.01 14.75
CA ALA A 39 -7.34 -11.27 13.77
C ALA A 39 -8.71 -11.52 14.43
N ARG A 40 -8.74 -12.26 15.54
CA ARG A 40 -10.00 -12.58 16.25
C ARG A 40 -10.62 -11.33 16.88
N GLN A 41 -9.80 -10.56 17.60
CA GLN A 41 -10.22 -9.32 18.25
C GLN A 41 -10.66 -8.29 17.22
N VAL A 42 -9.92 -8.16 16.11
CA VAL A 42 -10.29 -7.27 15.02
C VAL A 42 -11.62 -7.70 14.40
N ALA A 43 -11.81 -8.99 14.13
CA ALA A 43 -13.08 -9.50 13.58
C ALA A 43 -14.28 -9.21 14.49
N GLU A 44 -14.12 -9.40 15.80
CA GLU A 44 -15.17 -9.12 16.79
C GLU A 44 -15.57 -7.63 16.80
N ILE A 45 -14.59 -6.71 16.78
CA ILE A 45 -14.90 -5.28 16.81
C ILE A 45 -15.30 -4.73 15.45
N SER A 46 -14.85 -5.31 14.34
CA SER A 46 -15.10 -4.82 12.98
C SER A 46 -16.40 -5.36 12.39
N GLY A 47 -16.93 -6.47 12.92
CA GLY A 47 -18.10 -7.15 12.36
C GLY A 47 -17.76 -8.05 11.16
N THR A 48 -16.50 -8.47 11.03
CA THR A 48 -16.06 -9.44 10.02
C THR A 48 -15.93 -10.85 10.63
N THR A 49 -15.18 -11.74 9.98
CA THR A 49 -14.87 -13.07 10.52
C THR A 49 -13.36 -13.21 10.68
N PRO A 50 -12.88 -14.02 11.64
CA PRO A 50 -11.44 -14.26 11.80
C PRO A 50 -10.78 -14.78 10.52
N ALA A 51 -11.50 -15.57 9.71
CA ALA A 51 -10.99 -16.05 8.43
C ALA A 51 -10.68 -14.90 7.47
N ILE A 52 -11.57 -13.92 7.36
CA ILE A 52 -11.37 -12.72 6.54
C ILE A 52 -10.15 -11.93 7.03
N GLU A 53 -10.02 -11.74 8.35
CA GLU A 53 -8.91 -10.97 8.92
C GLU A 53 -7.56 -11.69 8.78
N TYR A 54 -7.52 -13.03 8.94
CA TYR A 54 -6.31 -13.81 8.65
C TYR A 54 -5.92 -13.76 7.17
N THR A 55 -6.88 -13.91 6.27
CA THR A 55 -6.62 -13.82 4.82
C THR A 55 -6.12 -12.43 4.44
N THR A 56 -6.76 -11.38 4.96
CA THR A 56 -6.35 -9.98 4.74
C THR A 56 -4.96 -9.75 5.31
N GLY A 57 -4.67 -10.21 6.52
CA GLY A 57 -3.37 -10.06 7.16
C GLY A 57 -2.26 -10.74 6.36
N GLY A 58 -2.50 -11.97 5.92
CA GLY A 58 -1.58 -12.72 5.06
C GLY A 58 -1.33 -12.02 3.73
N PHE A 59 -2.39 -11.51 3.09
CA PHE A 59 -2.28 -10.71 1.86
C PHE A 59 -1.39 -9.48 2.07
N PHE A 60 -1.60 -8.71 3.14
CA PHE A 60 -0.82 -7.50 3.45
C PHE A 60 0.65 -7.81 3.73
N VAL A 61 0.96 -8.91 4.41
CA VAL A 61 2.35 -9.36 4.62
C VAL A 61 3.03 -9.68 3.29
N VAL A 62 2.38 -10.48 2.44
CA VAL A 62 2.92 -10.86 1.13
C VAL A 62 3.08 -9.64 0.23
N PHE A 63 2.06 -8.77 0.19
CA PHE A 63 2.10 -7.52 -0.56
C PHE A 63 3.25 -6.63 -0.09
N GLY A 64 3.39 -6.40 1.22
CA GLY A 64 4.46 -5.58 1.79
C GLY A 64 5.84 -6.12 1.41
N LEU A 65 6.05 -7.43 1.48
CA LEU A 65 7.29 -8.08 1.07
C LEU A 65 7.57 -7.89 -0.43
N VAL A 66 6.58 -8.11 -1.29
CA VAL A 66 6.71 -7.92 -2.75
C VAL A 66 7.07 -6.46 -3.06
N VAL A 67 6.41 -5.50 -2.42
CA VAL A 67 6.68 -4.07 -2.61
C VAL A 67 8.12 -3.72 -2.22
N LEU A 68 8.62 -4.25 -1.09
CA LEU A 68 10.01 -4.04 -0.66
C LEU A 68 11.01 -4.60 -1.66
N ILE A 69 10.73 -5.78 -2.22
CA ILE A 69 11.56 -6.38 -3.28
C ILE A 69 11.54 -5.51 -4.54
N LEU A 70 10.38 -5.01 -4.95
CA LEU A 70 10.25 -4.13 -6.12
C LEU A 70 10.95 -2.78 -5.89
N ALA A 71 10.91 -2.24 -4.67
CA ALA A 71 11.60 -1.01 -4.30
C ALA A 71 13.13 -1.12 -4.35
N ALA A 72 13.67 -2.35 -4.30
CA ALA A 72 15.09 -2.64 -4.44
C ALA A 72 15.56 -2.79 -5.91
N ARG A 73 14.64 -2.87 -6.88
CA ARG A 73 14.98 -3.06 -8.29
C ARG A 73 15.59 -1.79 -8.92
N PRO A 74 16.40 -1.92 -10.00
CA PRO A 74 16.88 -0.79 -10.80
C PRO A 74 15.74 -0.10 -11.57
N ALA A 75 14.86 -0.87 -12.21
CA ALA A 75 13.74 -0.35 -13.00
C ALA A 75 12.50 -0.02 -12.12
N ILE A 76 12.63 0.97 -11.24
CA ILE A 76 11.61 1.28 -10.24
C ILE A 76 10.38 2.01 -10.80
N ARG A 77 10.53 2.75 -11.91
CA ARG A 77 9.46 3.57 -12.50
C ARG A 77 8.21 2.74 -12.86
N THR A 78 8.38 1.61 -13.53
CA THR A 78 7.26 0.74 -13.93
C THR A 78 6.59 0.12 -12.71
N SER A 79 7.38 -0.44 -11.79
CA SER A 79 6.86 -1.02 -10.54
C SER A 79 6.09 -0.01 -9.70
N GLY A 80 6.61 1.22 -9.60
CA GLY A 80 5.95 2.31 -8.89
C GLY A 80 4.63 2.73 -9.51
N LEU A 81 4.52 2.73 -10.85
CA LEU A 81 3.26 3.04 -11.53
C LEU A 81 2.21 1.94 -11.31
N VAL A 82 2.62 0.68 -11.43
CA VAL A 82 1.73 -0.46 -11.16
C VAL A 82 1.24 -0.41 -9.72
N LEU A 83 2.12 -0.10 -8.76
CA LEU A 83 1.76 0.01 -7.35
C LEU A 83 0.81 1.17 -7.09
N ALA A 84 1.04 2.33 -7.72
CA ALA A 84 0.15 3.49 -7.60
C ALA A 84 -1.27 3.17 -8.09
N VAL A 85 -1.39 2.49 -9.24
CA VAL A 85 -2.68 2.05 -9.77
C VAL A 85 -3.32 1.01 -8.86
N GLY A 86 -2.55 0.03 -8.38
CA GLY A 86 -3.05 -1.00 -7.47
C GLY A 86 -3.61 -0.42 -6.17
N ASN A 87 -2.87 0.50 -5.55
CA ASN A 87 -3.30 1.19 -4.34
C ASN A 87 -4.53 2.07 -4.57
N LEU A 88 -4.62 2.77 -5.70
CA LEU A 88 -5.80 3.54 -6.08
C LEU A 88 -7.03 2.62 -6.24
N LEU A 89 -6.88 1.50 -6.96
CA LEU A 89 -7.95 0.52 -7.12
C LEU A 89 -8.37 -0.08 -5.77
N PHE A 90 -7.41 -0.36 -4.89
CA PHE A 90 -7.70 -0.84 -3.53
C PHE A 90 -8.49 0.20 -2.73
N SER A 91 -8.10 1.48 -2.77
CA SER A 91 -8.84 2.56 -2.13
C SER A 91 -10.29 2.60 -2.62
N VAL A 92 -10.52 2.55 -3.93
CA VAL A 92 -11.87 2.51 -4.50
C VAL A 92 -12.62 1.27 -4.01
N ALA A 93 -11.97 0.10 -3.98
CA ALA A 93 -12.57 -1.13 -3.50
C ALA A 93 -13.03 -1.04 -2.04
N THR A 94 -12.27 -0.38 -1.15
CA THR A 94 -12.69 -0.18 0.24
C THR A 94 -14.01 0.60 0.35
N VAL A 95 -14.19 1.64 -0.47
CA VAL A 95 -15.42 2.43 -0.52
C VAL A 95 -16.57 1.59 -1.06
N VAL A 96 -16.34 0.86 -2.16
CA VAL A 96 -17.34 -0.01 -2.79
C VAL A 96 -17.83 -1.07 -1.81
N VAL A 97 -16.93 -1.74 -1.09
CA VAL A 97 -17.25 -2.76 -0.09
C VAL A 97 -18.16 -2.22 1.00
N VAL A 98 -17.87 -1.03 1.52
CA VAL A 98 -18.67 -0.37 2.56
C VAL A 98 -20.05 -0.01 2.02
N LEU A 99 -20.11 0.65 0.86
CA LEU A 99 -21.38 1.08 0.26
C LEU A 99 -22.26 -0.08 -0.19
N ALA A 100 -21.65 -1.18 -0.65
CA ALA A 100 -22.37 -2.38 -1.07
C ALA A 100 -22.77 -3.29 0.09
N GLY A 101 -22.33 -3.00 1.33
CA GLY A 101 -22.67 -3.80 2.50
C GLY A 101 -22.17 -5.25 2.42
N VAL A 102 -20.98 -5.45 1.83
CA VAL A 102 -20.42 -6.80 1.61
C VAL A 102 -20.26 -7.59 2.91
N TRP A 103 -19.97 -6.88 4.01
CA TRP A 103 -19.88 -7.42 5.35
C TRP A 103 -20.78 -6.63 6.31
N PRO A 104 -21.25 -7.26 7.41
CA PRO A 104 -22.03 -6.58 8.44
C PRO A 104 -21.11 -5.74 9.34
N LEU A 105 -20.42 -4.76 8.74
CA LEU A 105 -19.43 -3.94 9.42
C LEU A 105 -20.07 -3.13 10.53
N THR A 106 -19.41 -3.11 11.69
CA THR A 106 -19.69 -2.13 12.73
C THR A 106 -19.20 -0.74 12.31
N THR A 107 -19.54 0.31 13.06
CA THR A 107 -18.94 1.64 12.86
C THR A 107 -17.40 1.58 12.90
N THR A 108 -16.82 0.81 13.82
CA THR A 108 -15.37 0.60 13.90
C THR A 108 -14.85 -0.10 12.65
N GLY A 109 -15.54 -1.13 12.17
CA GLY A 109 -15.18 -1.83 10.92
C GLY A 109 -15.18 -0.91 9.71
N VAL A 110 -16.19 -0.04 9.57
CA VAL A 110 -16.24 0.97 8.51
C VAL A 110 -15.04 1.92 8.60
N VAL A 111 -14.74 2.43 9.80
CA VAL A 111 -13.58 3.31 10.01
C VAL A 111 -12.27 2.62 9.67
N LEU A 112 -12.09 1.36 10.06
CA LEU A 112 -10.89 0.58 9.72
C LEU A 112 -10.75 0.40 8.21
N VAL A 113 -11.81 -0.07 7.54
CA VAL A 113 -11.80 -0.32 6.08
C VAL A 113 -11.55 0.97 5.29
N LEU A 114 -12.29 2.04 5.59
CA LEU A 114 -12.09 3.33 4.92
C LEU A 114 -10.75 3.97 5.29
N GLY A 115 -10.28 3.80 6.52
CA GLY A 115 -8.96 4.24 6.97
C GLY A 115 -7.84 3.59 6.17
N THR A 116 -7.93 2.28 5.92
CA THR A 116 -7.02 1.58 4.99
C THR A 116 -7.12 2.15 3.58
N GLY A 117 -8.32 2.45 3.09
CA GLY A 117 -8.53 3.06 1.78
C GLY A 117 -7.91 4.45 1.64
N VAL A 118 -8.02 5.30 2.66
CA VAL A 118 -7.36 6.62 2.71
C VAL A 118 -5.86 6.45 2.72
N TYR A 119 -5.34 5.53 3.52
CA TYR A 119 -3.91 5.21 3.56
C TYR A 119 -3.38 4.81 2.17
N THR A 120 -4.04 3.86 1.49
CA THR A 120 -3.59 3.42 0.16
C THR A 120 -3.73 4.55 -0.86
N LEU A 121 -4.70 5.45 -0.72
CA LEU A 121 -4.85 6.59 -1.64
C LEU A 121 -3.68 7.57 -1.50
N VAL A 122 -3.27 7.86 -0.26
CA VAL A 122 -2.09 8.69 0.02
C VAL A 122 -0.83 8.05 -0.58
N MET A 123 -0.66 6.73 -0.42
CA MET A 123 0.48 6.01 -1.01
C MET A 123 0.44 6.01 -2.53
N ALA A 124 -0.74 5.84 -3.14
CA ALA A 124 -0.94 5.91 -4.58
C ALA A 124 -0.50 7.27 -5.13
N GLU A 125 -0.90 8.37 -4.49
CA GLU A 125 -0.51 9.72 -4.88
C GLU A 125 1.01 9.94 -4.76
N LEU A 126 1.61 9.54 -3.64
CA LEU A 126 3.07 9.66 -3.44
C LEU A 126 3.86 8.87 -4.50
N GLN A 127 3.43 7.65 -4.80
CA GLN A 127 4.04 6.80 -5.83
C GLN A 127 3.86 7.40 -7.22
N TYR A 128 2.68 7.88 -7.56
CA TYR A 128 2.40 8.54 -8.84
C TYR A 128 3.26 9.80 -9.03
N GLN A 129 3.35 10.65 -8.01
CA GLN A 129 4.22 11.82 -8.05
C GLN A 129 5.70 11.42 -8.18
N GLY A 130 6.12 10.32 -7.53
CA GLY A 130 7.46 9.75 -7.71
C GLY A 130 7.74 9.36 -9.15
N VAL A 131 6.83 8.60 -9.77
CA VAL A 131 6.92 8.20 -11.19
C VAL A 131 7.01 9.41 -12.12
N ARG A 132 6.23 10.47 -11.86
CA ARG A 132 6.24 11.71 -12.67
C ARG A 132 7.55 12.49 -12.58
N ARG A 133 8.31 12.35 -11.49
CA ARG A 133 9.61 13.02 -11.31
C ARG A 133 10.75 12.29 -12.06
N ILE A 134 10.60 11.00 -12.30
CA ILE A 134 11.54 10.21 -13.11
C ILE A 134 11.31 10.56 -14.58
N LYS A 135 12.20 11.38 -15.14
CA LYS A 135 12.22 11.72 -16.57
C LYS A 135 12.53 10.43 -17.34
N GLY A 136 11.63 10.09 -18.28
CA GLY A 136 11.83 8.97 -19.22
C GLY A 136 12.95 9.26 -20.20
#